data_AF-A0A816H332-F1
#
_entry.id   AF-A0A816H332-F1
#
_cell.length_a   1.000
_cell.length_b   1.000
_cell.length_c   1.000
_cell.angle_alpha   90.00
_cell.angle_beta   90.00
_cell.angle_gamma   90.00
#
_symmetry.space_group_name_H-M   'P 1'
#
loop_
_entity.id
_entity.type
_entity.pdbx_description
1 polymer ?
#
loop_
_entity_poly.entity_id
_entity_poly.type
_entity_poly.pdbx_seq_one_letter_code
_entity_poly.pdbx_strand_id
1 'polypeptide(L)'
;MQQVSPAILQARYPPPYHQYPTLSVGSPQSIKSIDTTVFGPSVPPLKNAKLAPHNAMNHNHNNNNNTNSNNNNNGHTTMNNGQSIPEVDPRRLILFNLPADLVQEYLELYLEHLSGESEIERIDYSNLEDTTVMVTFKTELDMNEVRRRHGTRSKLNNSEIALAEVIAPATVMIRNLPADISRDVLELYFSNRRRSDGGQVVDVTLDKEHQHALVTFADYRDVRRVIKREHLIHNHRLDVRIFYAHMGVEPFIDASNVGKKPDPICYRGSDDSRYAFLLKNRPLLDELRDQLKTINGHINLQNEGVIEINFTESRLTVKRRLKWAKDIEKLVEHFLTERLVVHKVPWNNNKIPQITSEQLAELSLKDNTRLMQLAPSDTQQ
;
A
#
# COMPACT_ATOMS: atom_id res chain seq x y z
N MET A 1 26.84 25.80 -13.73
CA MET A 1 25.47 25.27 -13.55
C MET A 1 25.51 23.81 -13.96
N GLN A 2 25.52 22.86 -13.02
CA GLN A 2 25.46 21.43 -13.32
C GLN A 2 24.01 21.03 -13.56
N GLN A 3 23.72 20.40 -14.70
CA GLN A 3 22.40 19.90 -15.04
C GLN A 3 22.06 18.68 -14.17
N VAL A 4 20.91 18.71 -13.52
CA VAL A 4 20.38 17.61 -12.70
C VAL A 4 19.75 16.57 -13.64
N SER A 5 20.05 15.29 -13.41
CA SER A 5 19.59 14.15 -14.23
C SER A 5 18.04 14.08 -14.33
N PRO A 6 17.47 13.77 -15.52
CA PRO A 6 16.02 13.61 -15.73
C PRO A 6 15.33 12.61 -14.80
N ALA A 7 16.07 11.62 -14.27
CA ALA A 7 15.55 10.63 -13.32
C ALA A 7 15.12 11.26 -11.97
N ILE A 8 15.74 12.37 -11.56
CA ILE A 8 15.41 13.08 -10.32
C ILE A 8 14.15 13.94 -10.49
N LEU A 9 13.81 14.34 -11.72
CA LEU A 9 12.58 15.07 -12.02
C LEU A 9 11.34 14.16 -12.02
N GLN A 10 11.46 12.91 -12.45
CA GLN A 10 10.36 11.92 -12.39
C GLN A 10 10.01 11.50 -10.95
N ALA A 11 10.95 11.59 -10.00
CA ALA A 11 10.67 11.34 -8.59
C ALA A 11 9.91 12.51 -7.90
N ARG A 12 9.91 13.72 -8.48
CA ARG A 12 9.24 14.90 -7.89
C ARG A 12 7.77 15.04 -8.27
N TYR A 13 7.34 14.40 -9.35
CA TYR A 13 5.96 14.45 -9.83
C TYR A 13 5.58 13.09 -10.42
N PRO A 14 4.80 12.26 -9.70
CA PRO A 14 4.24 11.06 -10.32
C PRO A 14 3.31 11.46 -11.47
N PRO A 15 3.23 10.65 -12.54
CA PRO A 15 2.32 10.91 -13.64
C PRO A 15 0.85 10.90 -13.16
N PRO A 16 -0.08 11.56 -13.90
CA PRO A 16 -1.51 11.53 -13.59
C PRO A 16 -2.02 10.08 -13.47
N TYR A 17 -2.99 9.83 -12.60
CA TYR A 17 -3.50 8.48 -12.29
C TYR A 17 -3.91 7.67 -13.53
N HIS A 18 -4.32 8.33 -14.62
CA HIS A 18 -4.66 7.71 -15.90
C HIS A 18 -3.48 7.09 -16.67
N GLN A 19 -2.24 7.34 -16.26
CA GLN A 19 -1.03 6.77 -16.89
C GLN A 19 -0.48 5.55 -16.15
N TYR A 20 -1.08 5.18 -15.01
CA TYR A 20 -0.82 3.88 -14.41
C TYR A 20 -1.69 2.83 -15.12
N PRO A 21 -1.13 1.69 -15.56
CA PRO A 21 -1.91 0.66 -16.22
C PRO A 21 -3.03 0.19 -15.28
N THR A 22 -4.28 0.38 -15.71
CA THR A 22 -5.42 -0.27 -15.09
C THR A 22 -5.25 -1.76 -15.32
N LEU A 23 -5.18 -2.55 -14.26
CA LEU A 23 -5.18 -4.01 -14.35
C LEU A 23 -6.55 -4.45 -14.89
N SER A 24 -6.64 -4.53 -16.22
CA SER A 24 -7.71 -5.23 -16.92
C SER A 24 -7.57 -6.72 -16.58
N VAL A 25 -8.54 -7.26 -15.86
CA VAL A 25 -8.66 -8.70 -15.64
C VAL A 25 -9.17 -9.32 -16.94
N GLY A 26 -8.25 -9.62 -17.85
CA GLY A 26 -8.49 -10.43 -19.04
C GLY A 26 -8.35 -11.92 -18.72
N SER A 27 -9.30 -12.73 -19.18
CA SER A 27 -9.35 -14.19 -19.01
C SER A 27 -8.11 -14.90 -19.62
N PRO A 28 -7.72 -16.09 -19.10
CA PRO A 28 -6.47 -16.75 -19.49
C PRO A 28 -6.63 -17.53 -20.79
N GLN A 29 -5.84 -17.17 -21.82
CA GLN A 29 -5.62 -18.00 -23.01
C GLN A 29 -4.12 -18.03 -23.35
N SER A 30 -3.54 -19.22 -23.17
CA SER A 30 -2.40 -19.86 -23.85
C SER A 30 -1.13 -19.04 -24.18
N ILE A 31 -0.05 -19.36 -23.46
CA ILE A 31 1.33 -19.02 -23.80
C ILE A 31 1.79 -19.87 -24.99
N LYS A 32 2.25 -19.23 -26.07
CA LYS A 32 3.17 -19.80 -27.05
C LYS A 32 4.24 -18.77 -27.44
N SER A 33 5.47 -19.07 -27.04
CA SER A 33 6.80 -18.86 -27.64
C SER A 33 7.15 -17.63 -28.50
N ILE A 34 8.47 -17.34 -28.50
CA ILE A 34 9.31 -16.52 -29.41
C ILE A 34 9.68 -15.15 -28.82
N ASP A 35 10.89 -14.59 -28.93
CA ASP A 35 12.28 -15.05 -29.11
C ASP A 35 13.14 -13.79 -28.87
N THR A 36 14.40 -14.03 -28.54
CA THR A 36 15.46 -13.10 -28.18
C THR A 36 15.93 -12.20 -29.33
N THR A 37 16.55 -11.09 -28.94
CA THR A 37 17.32 -10.08 -29.72
C THR A 37 16.51 -8.90 -30.27
N VAL A 38 16.98 -7.68 -29.95
CA VAL A 38 17.23 -6.55 -30.88
C VAL A 38 17.66 -5.29 -30.08
N PHE A 39 18.94 -4.94 -30.26
CA PHE A 39 19.68 -3.67 -30.04
C PHE A 39 20.06 -3.12 -28.64
N GLY A 40 21.37 -3.21 -28.35
CA GLY A 40 22.14 -2.10 -27.76
C GLY A 40 22.58 -1.08 -28.85
N PRO A 41 23.38 -0.03 -28.54
CA PRO A 41 24.72 -0.24 -27.99
C PRO A 41 25.18 0.71 -26.86
N SER A 42 26.22 0.23 -26.16
CA SER A 42 27.12 0.93 -25.22
C SER A 42 27.84 2.15 -25.82
N VAL A 43 28.20 3.11 -24.96
CA VAL A 43 29.20 4.17 -25.23
C VAL A 43 30.13 4.33 -23.99
N PRO A 44 31.46 4.56 -24.16
CA PRO A 44 32.53 4.22 -23.20
C PRO A 44 33.05 5.41 -22.35
N PRO A 45 34.03 5.23 -21.42
CA PRO A 45 34.47 6.29 -20.51
C PRO A 45 35.61 7.16 -21.11
N LEU A 46 35.57 8.47 -20.85
CA LEU A 46 36.59 9.44 -21.28
C LEU A 46 37.59 9.78 -20.17
N LYS A 47 38.87 9.73 -20.54
CA LYS A 47 40.09 9.97 -19.75
C LYS A 47 40.50 11.45 -19.74
N ASN A 48 41.29 11.79 -18.71
CA ASN A 48 42.02 13.03 -18.43
C ASN A 48 42.70 13.74 -19.62
N ALA A 49 42.78 15.08 -19.54
CA ALA A 49 43.85 15.87 -20.14
C ALA A 49 44.24 17.06 -19.24
N LYS A 50 45.55 17.32 -19.17
CA LYS A 50 46.31 18.29 -18.37
C LYS A 50 46.71 19.51 -19.25
N LEU A 51 46.78 20.70 -18.64
CA LEU A 51 47.79 21.81 -18.77
C LEU A 51 48.08 22.39 -20.19
N ALA A 52 48.34 23.67 -20.47
CA ALA A 52 48.65 24.94 -19.76
C ALA A 52 48.70 26.08 -20.86
N PRO A 53 49.41 27.23 -20.73
CA PRO A 53 49.44 28.31 -19.71
C PRO A 53 49.29 29.75 -20.32
N HIS A 54 49.05 30.78 -19.49
CA HIS A 54 49.94 31.95 -19.28
C HIS A 54 49.27 33.13 -18.52
N ASN A 55 49.96 33.61 -17.47
CA ASN A 55 50.29 35.01 -17.07
C ASN A 55 49.27 36.16 -17.28
N ALA A 56 49.12 37.18 -16.43
CA ALA A 56 49.84 37.67 -15.25
C ALA A 56 48.98 38.72 -14.48
N MET A 57 49.45 39.03 -13.27
CA MET A 57 49.14 40.13 -12.34
C MET A 57 48.40 41.39 -12.85
N ASN A 58 47.49 41.96 -12.03
CA ASN A 58 47.75 43.22 -11.30
C ASN A 58 46.75 43.52 -10.17
N HIS A 59 47.23 44.23 -9.14
CA HIS A 59 46.53 44.80 -7.98
C HIS A 59 45.53 45.93 -8.37
N ASN A 60 44.48 46.20 -7.57
CA ASN A 60 44.44 47.34 -6.61
C ASN A 60 43.09 47.47 -5.85
N HIS A 61 43.16 48.23 -4.76
CA HIS A 61 42.29 48.51 -3.61
C HIS A 61 40.93 49.22 -3.81
N ASN A 62 40.09 49.07 -2.77
CA ASN A 62 39.09 50.00 -2.15
C ASN A 62 38.10 50.74 -3.07
N ASN A 63 36.81 50.89 -2.73
CA ASN A 63 36.34 51.50 -1.50
C ASN A 63 34.81 51.35 -1.33
N ASN A 64 34.37 51.45 -0.08
CA ASN A 64 32.99 51.52 0.38
C ASN A 64 32.16 52.62 -0.31
N ASN A 65 30.86 52.38 -0.46
CA ASN A 65 29.87 53.31 0.09
C ASN A 65 28.54 52.63 0.42
N ASN A 66 28.11 52.92 1.64
CA ASN A 66 26.93 52.49 2.34
C ASN A 66 25.75 53.39 1.96
N THR A 67 24.63 52.82 1.51
CA THR A 67 23.31 53.43 1.72
C THR A 67 22.30 52.34 2.02
N ASN A 68 21.94 52.31 3.30
CA ASN A 68 20.82 51.65 3.92
C ASN A 68 19.49 51.96 3.18
N SER A 69 18.79 50.93 2.72
CA SER A 69 17.33 51.00 2.52
C SER A 69 16.74 49.65 2.90
N ASN A 70 16.20 49.58 4.11
CA ASN A 70 15.27 48.56 4.56
C ASN A 70 14.18 48.34 3.51
N ASN A 71 14.10 47.13 2.97
CA ASN A 71 12.86 46.64 2.38
C ASN A 71 12.75 45.15 2.70
N ASN A 72 11.92 44.85 3.70
CA ASN A 72 11.43 43.50 3.98
C ASN A 72 10.54 43.08 2.81
N ASN A 73 11.15 42.42 1.82
CA ASN A 73 10.42 41.59 0.88
C ASN A 73 10.95 40.17 1.03
N ASN A 74 10.15 39.31 1.63
CA ASN A 74 10.28 37.85 1.49
C ASN A 74 10.13 37.53 0.00
N GLY A 75 11.26 37.47 -0.69
CA GLY A 75 11.35 37.13 -2.10
C GLY A 75 11.01 35.65 -2.28
N HIS A 76 9.74 35.37 -2.57
CA HIS A 76 9.32 34.06 -3.06
C HIS A 76 9.80 33.86 -4.49
N THR A 77 10.56 32.79 -4.72
CA THR A 77 11.11 32.42 -6.02
C THR A 77 9.98 31.93 -6.94
N THR A 78 9.42 32.82 -7.76
CA THR A 78 8.48 32.47 -8.83
C THR A 78 9.24 32.00 -10.07
N MET A 79 8.97 30.78 -10.55
CA MET A 79 9.24 30.45 -11.95
C MET A 79 8.08 30.97 -12.83
N ASN A 80 8.43 31.36 -14.05
CA ASN A 80 7.74 32.31 -14.91
C ASN A 80 6.46 31.78 -15.59
N ASN A 81 5.55 31.10 -14.86
CA ASN A 81 4.30 30.54 -15.40
C ASN A 81 3.12 30.46 -14.41
N GLY A 82 3.16 31.17 -13.28
CA GLY A 82 2.04 31.20 -12.32
C GLY A 82 1.81 29.93 -11.49
N GLN A 83 2.61 28.87 -11.67
CA GLN A 83 2.61 27.69 -10.81
C GLN A 83 3.44 27.93 -9.55
N SER A 84 2.80 27.84 -8.37
CA SER A 84 3.48 27.87 -7.08
C SER A 84 4.29 26.59 -6.89
N ILE A 85 5.56 26.72 -6.47
CA ILE A 85 6.39 25.57 -6.11
C ILE A 85 5.77 24.91 -4.87
N PRO A 86 5.45 23.61 -4.92
CA PRO A 86 4.93 22.89 -3.76
C PRO A 86 5.92 22.94 -2.59
N GLU A 87 5.41 23.27 -1.41
CA GLU A 87 6.21 23.37 -0.18
C GLU A 87 6.57 21.97 0.35
N VAL A 88 7.79 21.81 0.85
CA VAL A 88 8.20 20.58 1.56
C VAL A 88 7.76 20.70 3.01
N ASP A 89 7.12 19.66 3.54
CA ASP A 89 6.79 19.56 4.96
C ASP A 89 8.06 19.15 5.73
N PRO A 90 8.65 20.07 6.52
CA PRO A 90 9.94 19.83 7.17
C PRO A 90 9.82 18.83 8.34
N ARG A 91 8.62 18.44 8.76
CA ARG A 91 8.41 17.49 9.85
C ARG A 91 8.10 16.07 9.38
N ARG A 92 7.98 15.86 8.06
CA ARG A 92 7.49 14.58 7.53
C ARG A 92 8.41 14.01 6.46
N LEU A 93 8.63 12.70 6.56
CA LEU A 93 9.40 11.91 5.60
C LEU A 93 8.60 10.68 5.19
N ILE A 94 8.83 10.20 3.96
CA ILE A 94 8.32 8.91 3.51
C ILE A 94 9.49 7.95 3.34
N LEU A 95 9.36 6.77 3.92
CA LEU A 95 10.24 5.63 3.68
C LEU A 95 9.51 4.59 2.84
N PHE A 96 10.21 4.01 1.87
CA PHE A 96 9.71 2.93 1.02
C PHE A 96 10.60 1.69 1.16
N ASN A 97 10.08 0.56 0.68
CA ASN A 97 10.78 -0.73 0.67
C ASN A 97 11.16 -1.22 2.06
N LEU A 98 10.36 -0.90 3.09
CA LEU A 98 10.57 -1.49 4.41
C LEU A 98 10.40 -3.02 4.33
N PRO A 99 11.34 -3.80 4.89
CA PRO A 99 11.18 -5.25 5.01
C PRO A 99 9.89 -5.61 5.76
N ALA A 100 9.21 -6.66 5.32
CA ALA A 100 7.98 -7.15 5.94
C ALA A 100 8.23 -7.67 7.38
N ASP A 101 9.41 -8.23 7.62
CA ASP A 101 9.88 -8.72 8.92
C ASP A 101 10.63 -7.66 9.75
N LEU A 102 10.59 -6.39 9.33
CA LEU A 102 11.30 -5.32 10.03
C LEU A 102 10.71 -5.10 11.42
N VAL A 103 11.50 -5.49 12.42
CA VAL A 103 11.25 -5.23 13.83
C VAL A 103 11.21 -3.72 14.08
N GLN A 104 10.25 -3.29 14.92
CA GLN A 104 9.95 -1.87 15.14
C GLN A 104 11.14 -1.10 15.70
N GLU A 105 11.87 -1.67 16.65
CA GLU A 105 13.05 -1.06 17.28
C GLU A 105 14.15 -0.73 16.26
N TYR A 106 14.31 -1.56 15.20
CA TYR A 106 15.26 -1.26 14.13
C TYR A 106 14.81 -0.11 13.23
N LEU A 107 13.50 0.04 13.03
CA LEU A 107 12.95 1.19 12.33
C LEU A 107 13.16 2.47 13.17
N GLU A 108 12.90 2.43 14.46
CA GLU A 108 13.06 3.58 15.37
C GLU A 108 14.51 4.04 15.45
N LEU A 109 15.47 3.11 15.63
CA LEU A 109 16.90 3.43 15.60
C LEU A 109 17.34 4.06 14.26
N TYR A 110 16.76 3.61 13.16
CA TYR A 110 17.03 4.18 11.86
C TYR A 110 16.48 5.59 11.71
N LEU A 111 15.26 5.83 12.19
CA LEU A 111 14.62 7.13 12.19
C LEU A 111 15.34 8.13 13.11
N GLU A 112 15.82 7.68 14.26
CA GLU A 112 16.66 8.47 15.18
C GLU A 112 17.98 8.89 14.51
N HIS A 113 18.64 7.96 13.80
CA HIS A 113 19.81 8.28 12.98
C HIS A 113 19.48 9.31 11.91
N LEU A 114 18.40 9.13 11.14
CA LEU A 114 18.01 10.08 10.09
C LEU A 114 17.73 11.47 10.65
N SER A 115 16.93 11.55 11.72
CA SER A 115 16.46 12.80 12.29
C SER A 115 17.51 13.51 13.13
N GLY A 116 18.49 12.78 13.67
CA GLY A 116 19.48 13.31 14.61
C GLY A 116 18.84 13.48 15.98
N GLU A 117 18.21 12.42 16.45
CA GLU A 117 17.58 12.32 17.78
C GLU A 117 16.28 13.14 17.92
N SER A 118 15.62 13.54 16.82
CA SER A 118 14.27 14.10 16.90
C SER A 118 13.26 13.02 17.28
N GLU A 119 12.42 13.30 18.27
CA GLU A 119 11.35 12.41 18.71
C GLU A 119 10.31 12.21 17.61
N ILE A 120 9.92 10.96 17.42
CA ILE A 120 8.83 10.58 16.52
C ILE A 120 7.50 10.94 17.18
N GLU A 121 6.66 11.68 16.48
CA GLU A 121 5.28 11.95 16.88
C GLU A 121 4.36 10.81 16.44
N ARG A 122 4.52 10.35 15.19
CA ARG A 122 3.68 9.30 14.61
C ARG A 122 4.34 8.59 13.45
N ILE A 123 4.04 7.30 13.27
CA ILE A 123 4.38 6.52 12.08
C ILE A 123 3.08 6.02 11.46
N ASP A 124 2.95 6.26 10.16
CA ASP A 124 1.76 5.97 9.40
C ASP A 124 2.06 5.05 8.24
N TYR A 125 1.35 3.92 8.17
CA TYR A 125 1.47 3.00 7.06
C TYR A 125 0.61 3.43 5.89
N SER A 126 1.13 3.25 4.67
CA SER A 126 0.39 3.54 3.46
C SER A 126 -0.82 2.60 3.33
N ASN A 127 -1.92 3.17 2.82
CA ASN A 127 -3.10 2.39 2.46
C ASN A 127 -2.91 1.64 1.11
N LEU A 128 -1.82 1.93 0.40
CA LEU A 128 -1.51 1.37 -0.92
C LEU A 128 -0.53 0.20 -0.80
N GLU A 129 0.52 0.36 0.01
CA GLU A 129 1.63 -0.60 0.15
C GLU A 129 2.07 -0.71 1.62
N ASP A 130 2.24 -1.93 2.15
CA ASP A 130 2.68 -2.19 3.54
C ASP A 130 4.16 -1.91 3.79
N THR A 131 4.95 -1.78 2.72
CA THR A 131 6.38 -1.44 2.76
C THR A 131 6.64 0.08 2.79
N THR A 132 5.60 0.89 2.77
CA THR A 132 5.69 2.35 2.71
C THR A 132 5.11 2.99 3.96
N VAL A 133 5.87 3.89 4.59
CA VAL A 133 5.44 4.65 5.78
C VAL A 133 5.72 6.13 5.63
N MET A 134 4.84 6.96 6.19
CA MET A 134 5.10 8.36 6.47
C MET A 134 5.40 8.52 7.96
N VAL A 135 6.49 9.19 8.27
CA VAL A 135 6.90 9.46 9.65
C VAL A 135 6.75 10.95 9.91
N THR A 136 6.05 11.28 10.99
CA THR A 136 5.91 12.65 11.49
C THR A 136 6.76 12.79 12.74
N PHE A 137 7.65 13.78 12.75
CA PHE A 137 8.54 14.11 13.86
C PHE A 137 7.98 15.27 14.67
N LYS A 138 8.33 15.35 15.97
CA LYS A 138 7.90 16.45 16.86
C LYS A 138 8.56 17.78 16.52
N THR A 139 9.69 17.78 15.83
CA THR A 139 10.42 18.98 15.40
C THR A 139 10.65 18.97 13.89
N GLU A 140 10.93 20.15 13.34
CA GLU A 140 11.38 20.28 11.96
C GLU A 140 12.75 19.60 11.77
N LEU A 141 12.97 19.04 10.58
CA LEU A 141 14.19 18.37 10.18
C LEU A 141 14.97 19.23 9.19
N ASP A 142 16.30 19.15 9.26
CA ASP A 142 17.15 19.58 8.16
C ASP A 142 17.20 18.49 7.08
N MET A 143 16.46 18.70 5.99
CA MET A 143 16.36 17.72 4.90
C MET A 143 17.70 17.44 4.21
N ASN A 144 18.66 18.38 4.24
CA ASN A 144 19.99 18.11 3.71
C ASN A 144 20.75 17.14 4.59
N GLU A 145 20.64 17.32 5.91
CA GLU A 145 21.26 16.43 6.89
C GLU A 145 20.60 15.05 6.88
N VAL A 146 19.27 14.98 6.80
CA VAL A 146 18.54 13.70 6.61
C VAL A 146 19.07 12.97 5.38
N ARG A 147 19.20 13.65 4.23
CA ARG A 147 19.71 13.03 3.00
C ARG A 147 21.16 12.58 3.15
N ARG A 148 22.00 13.38 3.82
CA ARG A 148 23.39 13.03 4.10
C ARG A 148 23.48 11.76 4.97
N ARG A 149 22.71 11.70 6.06
CA ARG A 149 22.68 10.56 6.99
C ARG A 149 22.08 9.32 6.34
N HIS A 150 21.04 9.46 5.53
CA HIS A 150 20.50 8.38 4.72
C HIS A 150 21.56 7.78 3.78
N GLY A 151 22.34 8.63 3.09
CA GLY A 151 23.42 8.20 2.22
C GLY A 151 24.55 7.44 2.93
N THR A 152 24.72 7.61 4.25
CA THR A 152 25.70 6.82 5.03
C THR A 152 25.18 5.45 5.45
N ARG A 153 23.85 5.29 5.58
CA ARG A 153 23.22 4.06 6.04
C ARG A 153 21.82 3.96 5.45
N SER A 154 21.70 3.48 4.21
CA SER A 154 20.39 3.37 3.54
C SER A 154 19.74 1.98 3.69
N LYS A 155 20.42 1.04 4.36
CA LYS A 155 19.97 -0.36 4.45
C LYS A 155 19.43 -0.74 5.81
N LEU A 156 18.33 -1.49 5.81
CA LEU A 156 17.75 -2.19 6.96
C LEU A 156 17.47 -3.64 6.59
N ASN A 157 17.94 -4.59 7.40
CA ASN A 157 17.84 -6.04 7.12
C ASN A 157 18.25 -6.42 5.68
N ASN A 158 19.36 -5.84 5.21
CA ASN A 158 19.88 -5.97 3.82
C ASN A 158 18.99 -5.39 2.70
N SER A 159 17.81 -4.84 3.02
CA SER A 159 16.96 -4.13 2.06
C SER A 159 17.38 -2.67 1.92
N GLU A 160 17.41 -2.18 0.68
CA GLU A 160 17.65 -0.77 0.37
C GLU A 160 16.37 0.03 0.63
N ILE A 161 16.41 0.89 1.66
CA ILE A 161 15.30 1.77 1.99
C ILE A 161 15.37 2.97 1.06
N ALA A 162 14.27 3.31 0.40
CA ALA A 162 14.19 4.57 -0.33
C ALA A 162 13.58 5.65 0.57
N LEU A 163 14.00 6.90 0.37
CA LEU A 163 13.58 8.07 1.15
C LEU A 163 12.99 9.12 0.22
N ALA A 164 11.84 9.69 0.58
CA ALA A 164 11.31 10.90 -0.04
C ALA A 164 10.90 11.95 0.99
N GLU A 165 11.00 13.21 0.56
CA GLU A 165 10.44 14.36 1.25
C GLU A 165 8.92 14.41 1.04
N VAL A 166 8.17 14.81 2.07
CA VAL A 166 6.72 15.02 1.92
C VAL A 166 6.49 16.38 1.30
N ILE A 167 5.96 16.36 0.08
CA ILE A 167 5.57 17.57 -0.64
C ILE A 167 4.10 17.87 -0.34
N ALA A 168 3.78 19.14 -0.14
CA ALA A 168 2.43 19.61 0.12
C ALA A 168 1.48 19.13 -0.99
N PRO A 169 0.46 18.33 -0.66
CA PRO A 169 -0.38 17.68 -1.65
C PRO A 169 -1.36 18.68 -2.28
N ALA A 170 -1.60 18.50 -3.58
CA ALA A 170 -2.60 19.25 -4.34
C ALA A 170 -3.89 18.46 -4.58
N THR A 171 -4.03 17.28 -3.99
CA THR A 171 -5.17 16.38 -4.21
C THR A 171 -5.90 16.10 -2.90
N VAL A 172 -7.24 16.09 -2.97
CA VAL A 172 -8.11 15.56 -1.91
C VAL A 172 -8.78 14.27 -2.37
N MET A 173 -9.00 13.34 -1.44
CA MET A 173 -9.97 12.26 -1.61
C MET A 173 -11.29 12.65 -0.96
N ILE A 174 -12.37 12.35 -1.68
CA ILE A 174 -13.74 12.54 -1.24
C ILE A 174 -14.40 11.18 -1.12
N ARG A 175 -15.07 10.94 0.00
CA ARG A 175 -15.86 9.75 0.27
C ARG A 175 -17.28 10.11 0.67
N ASN A 176 -18.14 9.10 0.77
CA ASN A 176 -19.58 9.26 1.03
C ASN A 176 -20.26 10.10 -0.06
N LEU A 177 -19.92 9.85 -1.32
CA LEU A 177 -20.51 10.54 -2.47
C LEU A 177 -21.95 10.03 -2.73
N PRO A 178 -22.87 10.92 -3.14
CA PRO A 178 -24.17 10.50 -3.68
C PRO A 178 -23.98 9.56 -4.87
N ALA A 179 -24.83 8.53 -4.99
CA ALA A 179 -24.71 7.51 -6.04
C ALA A 179 -24.86 8.07 -7.48
N ASP A 180 -25.57 9.19 -7.63
CA ASP A 180 -25.87 9.86 -8.89
C ASP A 180 -24.88 11.01 -9.21
N ILE A 181 -23.87 11.24 -8.37
CA ILE A 181 -22.93 12.34 -8.57
C ILE A 181 -22.16 12.19 -9.88
N SER A 182 -21.96 13.30 -10.60
CA SER A 182 -21.14 13.36 -11.80
C SER A 182 -19.78 14.03 -11.52
N ARG A 183 -18.81 13.76 -12.40
CA ARG A 183 -17.51 14.43 -12.43
C ARG A 183 -17.68 15.95 -12.47
N ASP A 184 -18.53 16.45 -13.35
CA ASP A 184 -18.75 17.88 -13.57
C ASP A 184 -19.32 18.58 -12.33
N VAL A 185 -20.19 17.91 -11.57
CA VAL A 185 -20.73 18.47 -10.31
C VAL A 185 -19.62 18.61 -9.27
N LEU A 186 -18.74 17.61 -9.16
CA LEU A 186 -17.58 17.68 -8.26
C LEU A 186 -16.62 18.79 -8.68
N GLU A 187 -16.27 18.84 -9.96
CA GLU A 187 -15.40 19.89 -10.50
C GLU A 187 -15.97 21.29 -10.25
N LEU A 188 -17.26 21.51 -10.55
CA LEU A 188 -17.94 22.79 -10.32
C LEU A 188 -18.04 23.14 -8.83
N TYR A 189 -18.24 22.15 -7.96
CA TYR A 189 -18.31 22.39 -6.51
C TYR A 189 -16.95 22.77 -5.93
N PHE A 190 -15.91 22.00 -6.25
CA PHE A 190 -14.57 22.21 -5.69
C PHE A 190 -13.84 23.39 -6.35
N SER A 191 -14.19 23.77 -7.57
CA SER A 191 -13.74 25.04 -8.17
C SER A 191 -14.39 26.29 -7.58
N ASN A 192 -15.52 26.14 -6.88
CA ASN A 192 -16.25 27.27 -6.30
C ASN A 192 -15.72 27.62 -4.90
N ARG A 193 -14.85 28.64 -4.84
CA ARG A 193 -14.27 29.16 -3.59
C ARG A 193 -15.31 29.51 -2.52
N ARG A 194 -16.50 29.98 -2.87
CA ARG A 194 -17.54 30.31 -1.87
C ARG A 194 -18.15 29.05 -1.23
N ARG A 195 -18.24 27.95 -1.99
CA ARG A 195 -18.88 26.71 -1.54
C ARG A 195 -17.91 25.79 -0.82
N SER A 196 -16.73 25.58 -1.38
CA SER A 196 -15.74 24.60 -0.93
C SER A 196 -14.48 25.22 -0.34
N ASP A 197 -14.27 26.54 -0.50
CA ASP A 197 -12.98 27.22 -0.29
C ASP A 197 -11.82 26.65 -1.13
N GLY A 198 -12.15 25.88 -2.17
CA GLY A 198 -11.21 25.39 -3.17
C GLY A 198 -10.79 26.45 -4.18
N GLY A 199 -10.30 25.98 -5.31
CA GLY A 199 -9.78 26.81 -6.39
C GLY A 199 -9.73 26.03 -7.68
N GLN A 200 -8.92 26.45 -8.64
CA GLN A 200 -8.90 25.85 -9.98
C GLN A 200 -8.64 24.34 -9.89
N VAL A 201 -9.62 23.55 -10.33
CA VAL A 201 -9.50 22.10 -10.41
C VAL A 201 -8.83 21.76 -11.74
N VAL A 202 -7.82 20.89 -11.69
CA VAL A 202 -7.09 20.42 -12.88
C VAL A 202 -7.49 19.01 -13.29
N ASP A 203 -7.94 18.19 -12.33
CA ASP A 203 -8.44 16.86 -12.62
C ASP A 203 -9.45 16.37 -11.58
N VAL A 204 -10.36 15.52 -12.03
CA VAL A 204 -11.32 14.80 -11.19
C VAL A 204 -11.38 13.35 -11.65
N THR A 205 -10.95 12.43 -10.79
CA THR A 205 -11.12 10.99 -10.99
C THR A 205 -12.25 10.49 -10.10
N LEU A 206 -13.32 9.95 -10.69
CA LEU A 206 -14.50 9.46 -9.97
C LEU A 206 -14.60 7.94 -10.05
N ASP A 207 -14.65 7.28 -8.90
CA ASP A 207 -14.97 5.86 -8.74
C ASP A 207 -16.41 5.73 -8.21
N LYS A 208 -17.34 5.44 -9.12
CA LYS A 208 -18.76 5.29 -8.79
C LYS A 208 -19.05 4.02 -8.00
N GLU A 209 -18.28 2.96 -8.20
CA GLU A 209 -18.48 1.67 -7.53
C GLU A 209 -18.21 1.80 -6.03
N HIS A 210 -17.14 2.51 -5.68
CA HIS A 210 -16.74 2.72 -4.29
C HIS A 210 -17.22 4.06 -3.71
N GLN A 211 -17.99 4.85 -4.47
CA GLN A 211 -18.47 6.19 -4.09
C GLN A 211 -17.34 7.12 -3.60
N HIS A 212 -16.22 7.09 -4.31
CA HIS A 212 -15.02 7.87 -4.01
C HIS A 212 -14.62 8.76 -5.19
N ALA A 213 -13.96 9.88 -4.91
CA ALA A 213 -13.34 10.69 -5.95
C ALA A 213 -12.01 11.28 -5.49
N LEU A 214 -11.11 11.50 -6.44
CA LEU A 214 -9.93 12.34 -6.27
C LEU A 214 -10.17 13.65 -7.01
N VAL A 215 -9.92 14.77 -6.34
CA VAL A 215 -9.95 16.11 -6.94
C VAL A 215 -8.59 16.74 -6.77
N THR A 216 -7.95 17.07 -7.88
CA THR A 216 -6.63 17.71 -7.91
C THR A 216 -6.79 19.19 -8.26
N PHE A 217 -6.17 20.04 -7.45
CA PHE A 217 -6.15 21.49 -7.62
C PHE A 217 -4.86 21.94 -8.31
N ALA A 218 -4.92 23.10 -8.98
CA ALA A 218 -3.74 23.74 -9.53
C ALA A 218 -2.78 24.24 -8.43
N ASP A 219 -3.34 24.64 -7.28
CA ASP A 219 -2.58 25.18 -6.14
C ASP A 219 -2.74 24.27 -4.92
N TYR A 220 -1.61 23.78 -4.39
CA TYR A 220 -1.59 22.91 -3.20
C TYR A 220 -2.20 23.57 -1.96
N ARG A 221 -2.21 24.90 -1.90
CA ARG A 221 -2.79 25.67 -0.79
C ARG A 221 -4.31 25.54 -0.75
N ASP A 222 -4.95 25.16 -1.85
CA ASP A 222 -6.39 24.95 -1.93
C ASP A 222 -6.80 23.72 -1.10
N VAL A 223 -5.99 22.66 -1.09
CA VAL A 223 -6.21 21.48 -0.26
C VAL A 223 -6.36 21.85 1.21
N ARG A 224 -5.43 22.66 1.75
CA ARG A 224 -5.45 23.09 3.16
C ARG A 224 -6.70 23.90 3.53
N ARG A 225 -7.30 24.59 2.56
CA ARG A 225 -8.53 25.36 2.77
C ARG A 225 -9.76 24.46 2.68
N VAL A 226 -9.82 23.61 1.66
CA VAL A 226 -10.92 22.67 1.44
C VAL A 226 -11.10 21.73 2.63
N ILE A 227 -10.04 21.11 3.14
CA ILE A 227 -10.16 20.14 4.25
C ILE A 227 -10.65 20.74 5.58
N LYS A 228 -10.56 22.06 5.76
CA LYS A 228 -11.00 22.75 6.99
C LYS A 228 -12.50 23.04 7.00
N ARG A 229 -13.18 22.79 5.89
CA ARG A 229 -14.59 23.11 5.69
C ARG A 229 -15.42 21.83 5.66
N GLU A 230 -16.65 21.92 6.17
CA GLU A 230 -17.64 20.88 5.94
C GLU A 230 -18.24 21.02 4.53
N HIS A 231 -18.38 19.89 3.84
CA HIS A 231 -18.88 19.87 2.46
C HIS A 231 -20.22 19.17 2.38
N LEU A 232 -21.17 19.83 1.74
CA LEU A 232 -22.51 19.30 1.47
C LEU A 232 -22.84 19.46 -0.01
N ILE A 233 -23.19 18.34 -0.65
CA ILE A 233 -23.74 18.30 -2.01
C ILE A 233 -25.03 17.49 -1.96
N HIS A 234 -26.13 18.03 -2.48
CA HIS A 234 -27.47 17.39 -2.43
C HIS A 234 -27.84 16.89 -1.03
N ASN A 235 -27.56 17.71 0.01
CA ASN A 235 -27.74 17.38 1.42
C ASN A 235 -26.94 16.15 1.93
N HIS A 236 -26.01 15.61 1.14
CA HIS A 236 -25.08 14.57 1.58
C HIS A 236 -23.81 15.23 2.11
N ARG A 237 -23.46 14.90 3.36
CA ARG A 237 -22.20 15.33 3.96
C ARG A 237 -21.06 14.51 3.39
N LEU A 238 -20.11 15.17 2.74
CA LEU A 238 -18.95 14.51 2.15
C LEU A 238 -17.84 14.36 3.19
N ASP A 239 -17.10 13.26 3.13
CA ASP A 239 -15.86 13.07 3.88
C ASP A 239 -14.68 13.44 2.99
N VAL A 240 -14.08 14.62 3.22
CA VAL A 240 -13.01 15.17 2.39
C VAL A 240 -11.71 15.16 3.16
N ARG A 241 -10.68 14.53 2.58
CA ARG A 241 -9.38 14.32 3.23
C ARG A 241 -8.23 14.57 2.29
N ILE A 242 -7.06 14.86 2.84
CA ILE A 242 -5.84 14.97 2.05
C ILE A 242 -5.52 13.62 1.40
N PHE A 243 -5.08 13.65 0.14
CA PHE A 243 -4.56 12.49 -0.56
C PHE A 243 -3.07 12.67 -0.87
N TYR A 244 -2.24 11.75 -0.38
CA TYR A 244 -0.82 11.68 -0.72
C TYR A 244 -0.61 10.55 -1.73
N ALA A 245 0.04 10.82 -2.86
CA ALA A 245 0.19 9.85 -3.95
C ALA A 245 0.77 8.50 -3.51
N HIS A 246 1.69 8.50 -2.55
CA HIS A 246 2.35 7.29 -2.04
C HIS A 246 1.68 6.67 -0.80
N MET A 247 0.84 7.42 -0.09
CA MET A 247 0.17 6.94 1.13
C MET A 247 -1.29 6.56 0.89
N GLY A 248 -1.89 7.08 -0.18
CA GLY A 248 -3.34 7.12 -0.35
C GLY A 248 -3.96 8.22 0.51
N VAL A 249 -5.13 7.95 1.09
CA VAL A 249 -5.82 8.89 1.98
C VAL A 249 -5.01 9.10 3.24
N GLU A 250 -4.94 10.35 3.68
CA GLU A 250 -4.32 10.73 4.94
C GLU A 250 -4.82 9.83 6.10
N PRO A 251 -3.91 9.11 6.77
CA PRO A 251 -4.26 8.04 7.73
C PRO A 251 -4.83 8.56 9.06
N PHE A 252 -4.95 9.88 9.25
CA PHE A 252 -5.40 10.48 10.51
C PHE A 252 -6.90 10.34 10.83
N ILE A 253 -7.75 9.84 9.91
CA ILE A 253 -9.19 9.73 10.20
C ILE A 253 -9.73 8.32 9.90
N ASP A 254 -8.97 7.29 10.22
CA ASP A 254 -9.60 6.09 10.73
C ASP A 254 -8.69 5.40 11.75
N ALA A 255 -8.55 6.03 12.93
CA ALA A 255 -7.93 5.37 14.09
C ALA A 255 -8.61 4.04 14.41
N SER A 256 -9.85 3.83 13.95
CA SER A 256 -10.49 2.53 14.05
C SER A 256 -9.89 1.50 13.08
N ASN A 257 -9.02 1.83 12.13
CA ASN A 257 -8.41 0.87 11.21
C ASN A 257 -6.91 0.64 11.44
N VAL A 258 -6.22 1.56 12.08
CA VAL A 258 -4.78 1.41 12.37
C VAL A 258 -4.58 0.26 13.35
N GLY A 259 -3.80 -0.75 12.97
CA GLY A 259 -3.52 -1.93 13.78
C GLY A 259 -4.68 -2.93 13.91
N LYS A 260 -5.83 -2.70 13.26
CA LYS A 260 -6.90 -3.70 13.21
C LYS A 260 -6.50 -4.86 12.31
N LYS A 261 -6.38 -6.05 12.91
CA LYS A 261 -6.24 -7.33 12.19
C LYS A 261 -7.58 -7.74 11.58
N PRO A 262 -7.59 -8.59 10.54
CA PRO A 262 -8.81 -9.23 10.08
C PRO A 262 -9.38 -10.09 11.21
N ASP A 263 -10.70 -10.25 11.22
CA ASP A 263 -11.33 -11.19 12.13
C ASP A 263 -10.83 -12.62 11.83
N PRO A 264 -10.65 -13.47 12.86
CA PRO A 264 -10.29 -14.86 12.65
C PRO A 264 -11.32 -15.57 11.78
N ILE A 265 -10.85 -16.41 10.86
CA ILE A 265 -11.72 -17.23 10.02
C ILE A 265 -11.89 -18.58 10.67
N CYS A 266 -13.13 -19.00 10.88
CA CYS A 266 -13.46 -20.22 11.61
C CYS A 266 -14.11 -21.24 10.68
N TYR A 267 -13.51 -22.43 10.59
CA TYR A 267 -14.10 -23.58 9.93
C TYR A 267 -14.46 -24.64 10.98
N ARG A 268 -15.75 -24.91 11.14
CA ARG A 268 -16.24 -25.86 12.16
C ARG A 268 -16.47 -27.23 11.55
N GLY A 269 -16.00 -28.27 12.24
CA GLY A 269 -16.25 -29.65 11.83
C GLY A 269 -17.74 -30.04 11.81
N SER A 270 -18.59 -29.33 12.55
CA SER A 270 -20.05 -29.47 12.52
C SER A 270 -20.67 -29.02 11.20
N ASP A 271 -20.05 -28.04 10.55
CA ASP A 271 -20.63 -27.36 9.39
C ASP A 271 -20.25 -28.10 8.10
N ASP A 272 -19.03 -28.67 8.07
CA ASP A 272 -18.56 -29.51 6.99
C ASP A 272 -17.65 -30.62 7.52
N SER A 273 -18.05 -31.84 7.19
CA SER A 273 -17.30 -33.08 7.35
C SER A 273 -15.83 -33.03 6.89
N ARG A 274 -15.49 -32.22 5.88
CA ARG A 274 -14.11 -32.01 5.41
C ARG A 274 -13.23 -31.38 6.49
N TYR A 275 -13.77 -30.41 7.25
CA TYR A 275 -13.05 -29.80 8.37
C TYR A 275 -12.91 -30.75 9.55
N ALA A 276 -13.95 -31.54 9.84
CA ALA A 276 -13.89 -32.58 10.87
C ALA A 276 -12.81 -33.63 10.55
N PHE A 277 -12.64 -33.96 9.28
CA PHE A 277 -11.58 -34.86 8.81
C PHE A 277 -10.18 -34.24 8.97
N LEU A 278 -10.00 -32.99 8.53
CA LEU A 278 -8.72 -32.28 8.69
C LEU A 278 -8.27 -32.20 10.15
N LEU A 279 -9.19 -31.95 11.09
CA LEU A 279 -8.87 -31.89 12.52
C LEU A 279 -8.33 -33.22 13.08
N LYS A 280 -8.71 -34.34 12.46
CA LYS A 280 -8.26 -35.69 12.83
C LYS A 280 -7.02 -36.13 12.03
N ASN A 281 -6.77 -35.55 10.86
CA ASN A 281 -5.65 -35.88 9.97
C ASN A 281 -4.49 -34.90 10.14
N ARG A 282 -3.53 -35.25 11.02
CA ARG A 282 -2.36 -34.40 11.32
C ARG A 282 -1.49 -34.09 10.09
N PRO A 283 -1.10 -35.07 9.24
CA PRO A 283 -0.29 -34.78 8.05
C PRO A 283 -0.90 -33.74 7.10
N LEU A 284 -2.19 -33.87 6.76
CA LEU A 284 -2.85 -32.89 5.89
C LEU A 284 -3.00 -31.52 6.55
N LEU A 285 -3.26 -31.50 7.86
CA LEU A 285 -3.39 -30.25 8.60
C LEU A 285 -2.06 -29.48 8.66
N ASP A 286 -0.93 -30.19 8.76
CA ASP A 286 0.40 -29.59 8.72
C ASP A 286 0.73 -29.05 7.31
N GLU A 287 0.37 -29.77 6.25
CA GLU A 287 0.51 -29.27 4.87
C GLU A 287 -0.31 -27.98 4.64
N LEU A 288 -1.58 -27.98 5.08
CA LEU A 288 -2.42 -26.78 5.02
C LEU A 288 -1.80 -25.63 5.82
N ARG A 289 -1.26 -25.91 7.02
CA ARG A 289 -0.59 -24.90 7.85
C ARG A 289 0.59 -24.27 7.10
N ASP A 290 1.39 -25.06 6.40
CA ASP A 290 2.53 -24.55 5.65
C ASP A 290 2.12 -23.69 4.45
N GLN A 291 1.06 -24.07 3.74
CA GLN A 291 0.51 -23.22 2.66
C GLN A 291 -0.05 -21.90 3.21
N LEU A 292 -0.77 -21.94 4.34
CA LEU A 292 -1.35 -20.73 4.97
C LEU A 292 -0.29 -19.72 5.41
N LYS A 293 0.90 -20.17 5.85
CA LYS A 293 2.01 -19.28 6.22
C LYS A 293 2.40 -18.34 5.08
N THR A 294 2.33 -18.80 3.83
CA THR A 294 2.69 -18.01 2.64
C THR A 294 1.78 -16.79 2.43
N ILE A 295 0.59 -16.80 3.04
CA ILE A 295 -0.39 -15.71 3.01
C ILE A 295 -0.70 -15.19 4.42
N ASN A 296 0.25 -15.33 5.36
CA ASN A 296 0.17 -14.79 6.71
C ASN A 296 -0.95 -15.37 7.58
N GLY A 297 -1.39 -16.60 7.27
CA GLY A 297 -2.36 -17.36 8.05
C GLY A 297 -1.69 -18.31 9.04
N HIS A 298 -2.23 -18.37 10.26
CA HIS A 298 -1.82 -19.33 11.27
C HIS A 298 -3.01 -20.02 11.89
N ILE A 299 -2.96 -21.36 11.91
CA ILE A 299 -4.00 -22.19 12.51
C ILE A 299 -3.83 -22.21 14.03
N ASN A 300 -4.85 -21.72 14.74
CA ASN A 300 -5.06 -21.87 16.16
C ASN A 300 -6.10 -22.99 16.41
N LEU A 301 -5.78 -23.93 17.30
CA LEU A 301 -6.64 -25.09 17.63
C LEU A 301 -7.09 -25.09 19.09
N GLN A 302 -7.22 -23.91 19.70
CA GLN A 302 -7.68 -23.78 21.09
C GLN A 302 -9.13 -24.27 21.30
N ASN A 303 -9.97 -24.15 20.28
CA ASN A 303 -11.37 -24.57 20.31
C ASN A 303 -11.52 -25.97 19.70
N GLU A 304 -12.05 -26.91 20.48
CA GLU A 304 -12.30 -28.27 20.00
C GLU A 304 -13.28 -28.26 18.82
N GLY A 305 -12.96 -29.01 17.76
CA GLY A 305 -13.82 -29.09 16.58
C GLY A 305 -13.75 -27.89 15.64
N VAL A 306 -12.87 -26.90 15.87
CA VAL A 306 -12.75 -25.70 15.05
C VAL A 306 -11.32 -25.49 14.55
N ILE A 307 -11.18 -25.26 13.25
CA ILE A 307 -9.95 -24.74 12.64
C ILE A 307 -10.10 -23.22 12.61
N GLU A 308 -9.44 -22.52 13.52
CA GLU A 308 -9.42 -21.06 13.56
C GLU A 308 -8.16 -20.53 12.90
N ILE A 309 -8.28 -19.68 11.89
CA ILE A 309 -7.15 -19.12 11.15
C ILE A 309 -7.00 -17.64 11.51
N ASN A 310 -5.84 -17.30 12.06
CA ASN A 310 -5.48 -15.96 12.52
C ASN A 310 -4.45 -15.32 11.61
N PHE A 311 -4.51 -13.99 11.49
CA PHE A 311 -3.49 -13.20 10.78
C PHE A 311 -2.25 -12.98 11.65
N THR A 312 -1.06 -13.25 11.10
CA THR A 312 0.18 -13.25 11.89
C THR A 312 1.03 -11.99 11.80
N GLU A 313 0.95 -11.20 10.73
CA GLU A 313 1.81 -10.02 10.61
C GLU A 313 1.34 -8.85 11.50
N SER A 314 2.30 -8.01 11.85
CA SER A 314 2.07 -6.77 12.60
C SER A 314 1.63 -5.61 11.71
N ARG A 315 1.93 -5.67 10.41
CA ARG A 315 1.62 -4.63 9.41
C ARG A 315 0.54 -5.12 8.47
N LEU A 316 -0.45 -4.28 8.21
CA LEU A 316 -1.57 -4.63 7.36
C LEU A 316 -2.20 -3.39 6.74
N THR A 317 -2.22 -3.31 5.41
CA THR A 317 -2.96 -2.27 4.70
C THR A 317 -4.47 -2.53 4.75
N VAL A 318 -5.30 -1.49 4.64
CA VAL A 318 -6.77 -1.64 4.57
C VAL A 318 -7.15 -2.58 3.41
N LYS A 319 -6.49 -2.44 2.25
CA LYS A 319 -6.73 -3.28 1.07
C LYS A 319 -6.37 -4.74 1.35
N ARG A 320 -5.22 -5.01 1.96
CA ARG A 320 -4.81 -6.38 2.32
C ARG A 320 -5.75 -6.97 3.36
N ARG A 321 -6.17 -6.21 4.38
CA ARG A 321 -7.15 -6.64 5.39
C ARG A 321 -8.47 -7.09 4.77
N LEU A 322 -9.02 -6.28 3.86
CA LEU A 322 -10.29 -6.57 3.18
C LEU A 322 -10.19 -7.75 2.21
N LYS A 323 -8.99 -8.03 1.68
CA LYS A 323 -8.75 -9.12 0.72
C LYS A 323 -8.37 -10.43 1.40
N TRP A 324 -7.67 -10.37 2.54
CA TRP A 324 -7.05 -11.52 3.18
C TRP A 324 -8.04 -12.65 3.45
N ALA A 325 -9.24 -12.34 3.94
CA ALA A 325 -10.28 -13.35 4.19
C ALA A 325 -10.63 -14.15 2.93
N LYS A 326 -10.82 -13.47 1.80
CA LYS A 326 -11.10 -14.11 0.51
C LYS A 326 -9.94 -14.95 0.00
N ASP A 327 -8.70 -14.53 0.25
CA ASP A 327 -7.51 -15.28 -0.14
C ASP A 327 -7.38 -16.58 0.68
N ILE A 328 -7.66 -16.53 1.98
CA ILE A 328 -7.70 -17.72 2.86
C ILE A 328 -8.82 -18.67 2.43
N GLU A 329 -10.04 -18.17 2.20
CA GLU A 329 -11.17 -18.98 1.75
C GLU A 329 -10.87 -19.73 0.45
N LYS A 330 -10.27 -19.04 -0.52
CA LYS A 330 -9.85 -19.66 -1.79
C LYS A 330 -8.78 -20.73 -1.59
N LEU A 331 -7.77 -20.46 -0.77
CA LEU A 331 -6.70 -21.41 -0.49
C LEU A 331 -7.26 -22.67 0.18
N VAL A 332 -8.08 -22.50 1.22
CA VAL A 332 -8.69 -23.62 1.95
C VAL A 332 -9.58 -24.44 1.01
N GLU A 333 -10.48 -23.81 0.26
CA GLU A 333 -11.37 -24.56 -0.64
C GLU A 333 -10.59 -25.26 -1.77
N HIS A 334 -9.56 -24.62 -2.32
CA HIS A 334 -8.67 -25.26 -3.29
C HIS A 334 -7.94 -26.46 -2.70
N PHE A 335 -7.35 -26.30 -1.51
CA PHE A 335 -6.65 -27.36 -0.80
C PHE A 335 -7.56 -28.56 -0.54
N LEU A 336 -8.79 -28.31 -0.05
CA LEU A 336 -9.77 -29.37 0.19
C LEU A 336 -10.15 -30.09 -1.11
N THR A 337 -10.37 -29.35 -2.20
CA THR A 337 -10.76 -29.94 -3.48
C THR A 337 -9.65 -30.76 -4.12
N GLU A 338 -8.40 -30.31 -3.99
CA GLU A 338 -7.24 -30.98 -4.57
C GLU A 338 -6.81 -32.20 -3.73
N ARG A 339 -6.83 -32.08 -2.40
CA ARG A 339 -6.25 -33.07 -1.49
C ARG A 339 -7.27 -34.03 -0.89
N LEU A 340 -8.56 -33.70 -0.88
CA LEU A 340 -9.61 -34.58 -0.36
C LEU A 340 -10.51 -35.08 -1.48
N VAL A 341 -10.41 -36.38 -1.76
CA VAL A 341 -11.41 -37.07 -2.56
C VAL A 341 -12.52 -37.56 -1.63
N VAL A 342 -13.71 -36.97 -1.74
CA VAL A 342 -14.89 -37.41 -0.99
C VAL A 342 -15.50 -38.62 -1.69
N HIS A 343 -15.41 -39.79 -1.06
CA HIS A 343 -16.01 -41.01 -1.57
C HIS A 343 -17.34 -41.27 -0.86
N LYS A 344 -18.45 -41.14 -1.60
CA LYS A 344 -19.80 -41.41 -1.11
C LYS A 344 -20.11 -42.90 -1.23
N VAL A 345 -20.33 -43.55 -0.09
CA VAL A 345 -20.72 -44.96 -0.01
C VAL A 345 -22.25 -45.03 0.08
N PRO A 346 -22.95 -45.60 -0.93
CA PRO A 346 -24.41 -45.68 -0.93
C PRO A 346 -24.95 -46.66 0.12
N TRP A 347 -26.05 -46.33 0.78
CA TRP A 347 -26.77 -47.26 1.68
C TRP A 347 -28.10 -47.72 1.08
N ASN A 348 -28.36 -49.05 1.06
CA ASN A 348 -29.68 -49.60 0.80
C ASN A 348 -29.97 -50.79 1.75
N ASN A 349 -31.24 -50.96 2.10
CA ASN A 349 -31.71 -51.98 3.05
C ASN A 349 -31.35 -53.39 2.56
N ASN A 350 -30.80 -54.20 3.48
CA ASN A 350 -30.55 -55.66 3.39
C ASN A 350 -29.20 -56.20 2.88
N LYS A 351 -28.07 -55.53 3.13
CA LYS A 351 -26.77 -56.18 3.45
C LYS A 351 -25.69 -55.12 3.70
N ILE A 352 -25.37 -54.87 4.96
CA ILE A 352 -24.18 -54.08 5.35
C ILE A 352 -23.16 -55.08 5.94
N PRO A 353 -21.89 -55.13 5.49
CA PRO A 353 -20.83 -55.44 6.44
C PRO A 353 -20.81 -54.28 7.45
N GLN A 354 -21.19 -54.56 8.71
CA GLN A 354 -21.32 -53.61 9.83
C GLN A 354 -20.12 -52.65 9.88
N ILE A 355 -20.19 -51.54 9.14
CA ILE A 355 -19.19 -50.50 9.09
C ILE A 355 -19.84 -49.26 9.70
N THR A 356 -19.41 -48.92 10.91
CA THR A 356 -19.87 -47.75 11.65
C THR A 356 -19.23 -46.49 11.07
N SER A 357 -19.82 -45.32 11.36
CA SER A 357 -19.23 -44.01 11.03
C SER A 357 -17.81 -43.85 11.60
N GLU A 358 -17.51 -44.52 12.73
CA GLU A 358 -16.19 -44.57 13.34
C GLU A 358 -15.19 -45.37 12.49
N GLN A 359 -15.60 -46.53 11.96
CA GLN A 359 -14.76 -47.35 11.08
C GLN A 359 -14.48 -46.67 9.74
N LEU A 360 -15.43 -45.91 9.18
CA LEU A 360 -15.17 -45.07 7.99
C LEU A 360 -14.20 -43.93 8.28
N ALA A 361 -14.29 -43.32 9.46
CA ALA A 361 -13.33 -42.30 9.87
C ALA A 361 -11.92 -42.88 10.01
N GLU A 362 -11.76 -44.07 10.60
CA GLU A 362 -10.46 -44.75 10.68
C GLU A 362 -9.89 -45.12 9.30
N LEU A 363 -10.72 -45.61 8.38
CA LEU A 363 -10.29 -45.92 7.02
C LEU A 363 -9.87 -44.67 6.24
N SER A 364 -10.61 -43.58 6.41
CA SER A 364 -10.28 -42.28 5.81
C SER A 364 -8.93 -41.76 6.32
N LEU A 365 -8.66 -41.93 7.62
CA LEU A 365 -7.39 -41.54 8.25
C LEU A 365 -6.20 -42.42 7.83
N LYS A 366 -6.44 -43.67 7.38
CA LYS A 366 -5.38 -44.56 6.86
C LYS A 366 -4.96 -44.23 5.42
N ASP A 367 -5.87 -43.73 4.59
CA ASP A 367 -5.60 -43.35 3.18
C ASP A 367 -5.02 -41.93 3.08
N ASN A 368 -5.11 -41.12 4.15
CA ASN A 368 -4.62 -39.73 4.27
C ASN A 368 -5.15 -38.73 3.23
N THR A 369 -5.84 -39.14 2.16
CA THR A 369 -6.30 -38.31 1.03
C THR A 369 -7.76 -38.56 0.65
N ARG A 370 -8.41 -39.53 1.30
CA ARG A 370 -9.79 -39.90 1.01
C ARG A 370 -10.67 -39.74 2.23
N LEU A 371 -11.76 -39.01 2.07
CA LEU A 371 -12.81 -38.88 3.06
C LEU A 371 -13.99 -39.76 2.66
N MET A 372 -14.20 -40.86 3.38
CA MET A 372 -15.30 -41.78 3.15
C MET A 372 -16.54 -41.32 3.93
N GLN A 373 -17.67 -41.18 3.23
CA GLN A 373 -18.93 -40.73 3.82
C GLN A 373 -20.10 -41.59 3.35
N LEU A 374 -21.08 -41.80 4.22
CA LEU A 374 -22.34 -42.43 3.85
C LEU A 374 -23.19 -41.46 3.02
N ALA A 375 -23.80 -41.95 1.95
CA ALA A 375 -24.78 -41.20 1.15
C ALA A 375 -26.07 -42.01 0.95
N PRO A 376 -27.25 -41.36 0.95
CA PRO A 376 -28.48 -42.03 0.58
C PRO A 376 -28.33 -42.58 -0.85
N SER A 377 -28.81 -43.80 -1.09
CA SER A 377 -28.87 -44.29 -2.48
C SER A 377 -29.76 -43.35 -3.27
N ASP A 378 -29.25 -42.80 -4.38
CA ASP A 378 -30.10 -42.15 -5.39
C ASP A 378 -31.03 -43.23 -5.94
N THR A 379 -32.25 -43.31 -5.40
CA THR A 379 -33.32 -44.11 -5.99
C THR A 379 -33.65 -43.45 -7.33
N GLN A 380 -33.07 -43.98 -8.42
CA GLN A 380 -33.61 -43.81 -9.75
C GLN A 380 -35.09 -44.25 -9.72
N GLN A 381 -35.98 -43.35 -10.16
CA GLN A 381 -37.36 -43.71 -10.51
C GLN A 381 -37.39 -44.73 -11.64
#